data_AF-A0AAJ2RWY7-F1
#
_entry.id   AF-A0AAJ2RWY7-F1
#
_cell.length_a   1.000
_cell.length_b   1.000
_cell.length_c   1.000
_cell.angle_alpha   90.00
_cell.angle_beta   90.00
_cell.angle_gamma   90.00
#
_symmetry.space_group_name_H-M   'P 1'
#
loop_
_entity.id
_entity.type
_entity.pdbx_description
1 polymer ?
#
loop_
_entity_poly.entity_id
_entity_poly.type
_entity_poly.pdbx_seq_one_letter_code
_entity_poly.pdbx_strand_id
1 'polypeptide(L)'
;MKNCRKIACATFIVLMGIGAHAHSGDLIYKPINPSFGGDPFTGSYLLGKAQSQDTNTDPNARRGQTLSSTERLLQSLESRLISQLISDVSRGEVSEGSFDSDEFGVVVSDNNGQLIVRVVDKVTGDVTEISVGGLFNP
;
A
#
# COMPACT_ATOMS: atom_id res chain seq x y z
N MET A 1 55.79 50.56 -54.81
CA MET A 1 55.74 49.21 -54.20
C MET A 1 55.72 49.20 -52.66
N LYS A 2 56.37 50.14 -51.95
CA LYS A 2 56.45 50.15 -50.47
C LYS A 2 55.11 50.42 -49.75
N ASN A 3 54.17 51.15 -50.37
CA ASN A 3 52.88 51.51 -49.74
C ASN A 3 51.84 50.40 -49.84
N CYS A 4 51.85 49.58 -50.90
CA CYS A 4 50.95 48.45 -51.07
C CYS A 4 51.21 47.34 -50.02
N ARG A 5 52.49 47.12 -49.67
CA ARG A 5 52.89 46.19 -48.60
C ARG A 5 52.43 46.63 -47.21
N LYS A 6 52.37 47.94 -46.95
CA LYS A 6 51.87 48.51 -45.69
C LYS A 6 50.35 48.39 -45.55
N ILE A 7 49.62 48.59 -46.65
CA ILE A 7 48.15 48.42 -46.69
C ILE A 7 47.79 46.95 -46.45
N ALA A 8 48.48 46.01 -47.09
CA ALA A 8 48.27 44.57 -46.88
C ALA A 8 48.52 44.15 -45.42
N CYS A 9 49.57 44.67 -44.77
CA CYS A 9 49.82 44.42 -43.35
C CYS A 9 48.74 45.03 -42.44
N ALA A 10 48.27 46.25 -42.74
CA ALA A 10 47.22 46.89 -41.95
C ALA A 10 45.88 46.12 -42.03
N THR A 11 45.50 45.63 -43.21
CA THR A 11 44.30 44.80 -43.39
C THR A 11 44.41 43.45 -42.67
N PHE A 12 45.61 42.86 -42.63
CA PHE A 12 45.84 41.59 -41.91
C PHE A 12 45.69 41.76 -40.39
N ILE A 13 46.20 42.86 -39.82
CA ILE A 13 46.09 43.16 -38.39
C ILE A 13 44.63 43.41 -37.98
N VAL A 14 43.85 44.11 -38.82
CA VAL A 14 42.42 44.34 -38.57
C VAL A 14 41.63 43.03 -38.62
N LEU A 15 41.93 42.13 -39.56
CA LEU A 15 41.25 40.84 -39.67
C LEU A 15 41.55 39.92 -38.47
N MET A 16 42.74 40.03 -37.89
CA MET A 16 43.18 39.23 -36.74
C MET A 16 42.56 39.70 -35.41
N GLY A 17 42.19 40.99 -35.30
CA GLY A 17 41.53 41.55 -34.12
C GLY A 17 40.05 41.15 -33.96
N ILE A 18 39.36 40.80 -35.05
CA ILE A 18 37.93 40.44 -35.04
C ILE A 18 37.71 39.01 -34.53
N GLY A 19 38.72 38.13 -34.61
CA GLY A 19 38.64 36.73 -34.18
C GLY A 19 38.88 36.47 -32.68
N ALA A 20 39.12 37.51 -31.87
CA ALA A 20 39.56 37.36 -30.48
C ALA A 20 38.43 37.14 -29.45
N HIS A 21 37.17 37.03 -29.88
CA HIS A 21 36.02 36.85 -28.98
C HIS A 21 35.53 35.39 -28.92
N ALA A 22 36.41 34.47 -28.53
CA ALA A 22 36.00 33.12 -28.14
C ALA A 22 35.71 33.12 -26.63
N HIS A 23 34.44 33.28 -26.26
CA HIS A 23 34.00 33.13 -24.87
C HIS A 23 33.81 31.64 -24.57
N SER A 24 34.69 31.07 -23.75
CA SER A 24 34.52 29.74 -23.16
C SER A 24 34.11 29.90 -21.71
N GLY A 25 33.11 29.13 -21.28
CA GLY A 25 32.68 29.03 -19.89
C GLY A 25 32.71 27.57 -19.45
N ASP A 26 32.73 27.35 -18.13
CA ASP A 26 32.75 26.00 -17.57
C ASP A 26 31.39 25.31 -17.75
N LEU A 27 31.42 24.07 -18.22
CA LEU A 27 30.25 23.20 -18.24
C LEU A 27 30.25 22.34 -16.98
N ILE A 28 29.43 22.73 -16.00
CA ILE A 28 29.24 21.95 -14.78
C ILE A 28 28.09 20.97 -15.00
N TYR A 29 28.40 19.68 -14.97
CA TYR A 29 27.37 18.63 -15.00
C TYR A 29 26.71 18.50 -13.63
N LYS A 30 25.38 18.65 -13.60
CA LYS A 30 24.55 18.33 -12.44
C LYS A 30 23.53 17.27 -12.87
N PRO A 31 23.54 16.07 -12.26
CA PRO A 31 22.52 15.07 -12.49
C PRO A 31 21.12 15.63 -12.18
N ILE A 32 20.12 15.26 -12.97
CA ILE A 32 18.73 15.62 -12.68
C ILE A 32 18.13 14.74 -11.58
N ASN A 33 18.63 13.52 -11.42
CA ASN A 33 18.10 12.57 -10.47
C ASN A 33 18.66 12.88 -9.07
N PRO A 34 17.80 13.12 -8.05
CA PRO A 34 18.23 13.41 -6.69
C PRO A 34 19.22 12.39 -6.11
N SER A 35 19.08 11.12 -6.46
CA SER A 35 19.95 10.04 -5.96
C SER A 35 21.42 10.20 -6.38
N PHE A 36 21.70 11.01 -7.40
CA PHE A 36 23.07 11.30 -7.87
C PHE A 36 23.53 12.72 -7.54
N GLY A 37 22.88 13.42 -6.60
CA GLY A 37 23.23 14.80 -6.23
C GLY A 37 22.51 15.87 -7.06
N GLY A 38 21.39 15.49 -7.70
CA GLY A 38 20.48 16.40 -8.38
C GLY A 38 19.60 17.21 -7.44
N ASP A 39 18.66 17.96 -8.02
CA ASP A 39 17.71 18.74 -7.24
C ASP A 39 16.67 17.83 -6.55
N PRO A 40 16.57 17.79 -5.21
CA PRO A 40 15.61 16.94 -4.50
C PRO A 40 14.14 17.23 -4.87
N PHE A 41 13.80 18.44 -5.32
CA PHE A 41 12.43 18.77 -5.72
C PHE A 41 11.96 18.05 -6.99
N THR A 42 12.87 17.54 -7.82
CA THR A 42 12.49 16.76 -9.02
C THR A 42 12.20 15.28 -8.75
N GLY A 43 12.43 14.80 -7.52
CA GLY A 43 12.24 13.39 -7.18
C GLY A 43 10.81 12.88 -7.38
N SER A 44 9.81 13.61 -6.86
CA SER A 44 8.40 13.24 -6.99
C SER A 44 7.92 13.24 -8.44
N TYR A 45 8.38 14.20 -9.24
CA TYR A 45 8.08 14.28 -10.67
C TYR A 45 8.68 13.11 -11.46
N LEU A 46 9.94 12.76 -11.21
CA LEU A 46 10.60 11.63 -11.87
C LEU A 46 9.95 10.28 -11.47
N LEU A 47 9.61 10.12 -10.19
CA LEU A 47 8.90 8.93 -9.70
C LEU A 47 7.50 8.81 -10.30
N GLY A 48 6.74 9.91 -10.36
CA GLY A 48 5.42 9.93 -10.97
C GLY A 48 5.44 9.55 -12.45
N LYS A 49 6.44 10.03 -13.20
CA LYS A 49 6.65 9.61 -14.59
C LYS A 49 6.98 8.12 -14.69
N ALA A 50 7.85 7.60 -13.83
CA ALA A 50 8.20 6.18 -13.81
C ALA A 50 6.97 5.31 -13.53
N GLN A 51 6.18 5.63 -12.52
CA GLN A 51 4.96 4.89 -12.17
C GLN A 51 3.90 4.94 -13.28
N SER A 52 3.74 6.09 -13.98
CA SER A 52 2.78 6.21 -15.08
C SER A 52 3.12 5.34 -16.31
N GLN A 53 4.38 4.94 -16.44
CA GLN A 53 4.87 4.08 -17.51
C GLN A 53 5.08 2.64 -17.04
N ASP A 54 4.90 2.37 -15.75
CA ASP A 54 5.11 1.05 -15.19
C ASP A 54 3.97 0.11 -15.59
N THR A 55 4.28 -0.84 -16.47
CA THR A 55 3.36 -1.89 -16.88
C THR A 55 3.58 -3.18 -16.10
N ASN A 56 4.53 -3.21 -15.15
CA ASN A 56 4.85 -4.39 -14.38
C ASN A 56 3.77 -4.60 -13.31
N THR A 57 2.96 -5.63 -13.50
CA THR A 57 1.96 -6.05 -12.51
C THR A 57 2.46 -7.31 -11.83
N ASP A 58 2.43 -7.35 -10.50
CA ASP A 58 2.75 -8.57 -9.77
C ASP A 58 1.76 -9.69 -10.16
N PRO A 59 2.24 -10.82 -10.71
CA PRO A 59 1.39 -11.92 -11.16
C PRO A 59 0.66 -12.61 -10.00
N ASN A 60 1.16 -12.48 -8.78
CA ASN A 60 0.55 -12.99 -7.55
C ASN A 60 -0.18 -11.90 -6.78
N ALA A 61 -0.30 -10.68 -7.33
CA ALA A 61 -1.05 -9.61 -6.69
C ALA A 61 -2.49 -10.11 -6.50
N ARG A 62 -2.88 -10.31 -5.23
CA ARG A 62 -4.26 -10.51 -4.86
C ARG A 62 -4.99 -9.22 -5.20
N ARG A 63 -5.48 -9.09 -6.44
CA ARG A 63 -6.47 -8.08 -6.82
C ARG A 63 -7.61 -8.31 -5.85
N GLY A 64 -7.74 -7.41 -4.86
CA GLY A 64 -8.68 -7.58 -3.75
C GLY A 64 -9.99 -8.08 -4.33
N GLN A 65 -10.35 -9.32 -4.00
CA GLN A 65 -11.55 -9.92 -4.53
C GLN A 65 -12.67 -8.97 -4.14
N THR A 66 -13.26 -8.30 -5.14
CA THR A 66 -14.50 -7.59 -4.92
C THR A 66 -15.46 -8.65 -4.45
N LEU A 67 -15.68 -8.73 -3.13
CA LEU A 67 -16.61 -9.66 -2.53
C LEU A 67 -17.87 -9.62 -3.38
N SER A 68 -18.22 -10.78 -3.92
CA SER A 68 -19.43 -10.98 -4.71
C SER A 68 -20.60 -10.37 -3.93
N SER A 69 -21.58 -9.81 -4.63
CA SER A 69 -22.77 -9.25 -3.98
C SER A 69 -23.42 -10.25 -3.00
N THR A 70 -23.28 -11.55 -3.29
CA THR A 70 -23.69 -12.66 -2.42
C THR A 70 -22.84 -12.77 -1.15
N GLU A 71 -21.52 -12.65 -1.23
CA GLU A 71 -20.63 -12.74 -0.06
C GLU A 71 -20.87 -11.57 0.90
N ARG A 72 -21.15 -10.36 0.37
CA ARG A 72 -21.55 -9.21 1.19
C ARG A 72 -22.89 -9.41 1.89
N LEU A 73 -23.82 -10.06 1.21
CA LEU A 73 -25.11 -10.43 1.79
C LEU A 73 -24.92 -11.44 2.92
N LEU A 74 -24.11 -12.48 2.71
CA LEU A 74 -23.81 -13.50 3.73
C LEU A 74 -23.14 -12.88 4.97
N GLN A 75 -22.13 -12.02 4.77
CA GLN A 75 -21.47 -11.33 5.87
C GLN A 75 -22.42 -10.39 6.64
N SER A 76 -23.41 -9.80 5.95
CA SER A 76 -24.45 -8.97 6.58
C SER A 76 -25.45 -9.80 7.38
N LEU A 77 -25.77 -11.02 6.93
CA LEU A 77 -26.66 -11.94 7.66
C LEU A 77 -25.96 -12.53 8.89
N GLU A 78 -24.70 -12.92 8.75
CA GLU A 78 -23.86 -13.43 9.83
C GLU A 78 -23.75 -12.40 10.97
N SER A 79 -23.43 -11.14 10.63
CA SER A 79 -23.33 -10.07 11.63
C SER A 79 -24.64 -9.84 12.39
N ARG A 80 -25.79 -10.01 11.73
CA ARG A 80 -27.11 -9.86 12.36
C ARG A 80 -27.43 -11.04 13.27
N LEU A 81 -27.16 -12.26 12.83
CA LEU A 81 -27.35 -13.47 13.63
C LEU A 81 -26.46 -13.47 14.88
N ILE A 82 -25.20 -13.07 14.74
CA ILE A 82 -24.28 -12.92 15.88
C ILE A 82 -24.80 -11.85 16.84
N SER A 83 -25.28 -10.71 16.33
CA SER A 83 -25.83 -9.65 17.18
C SER A 83 -27.11 -10.09 17.92
N GLN A 84 -27.97 -10.88 17.28
CA GLN A 84 -29.15 -11.48 17.90
C GLN A 84 -28.76 -12.49 18.98
N LEU A 85 -27.84 -13.40 18.67
CA LEU A 85 -27.34 -14.39 19.62
C LEU A 85 -26.69 -13.72 20.84
N ILE A 86 -25.86 -12.69 20.65
CA ILE A 86 -25.25 -11.93 21.75
C ILE A 86 -26.31 -11.20 22.58
N SER A 87 -27.34 -10.63 21.95
CA SER A 87 -28.46 -9.98 22.64
C SER A 87 -29.26 -10.98 23.48
N ASP A 88 -29.48 -12.19 22.97
CA ASP A 88 -30.26 -13.23 23.64
C ASP A 88 -29.47 -13.86 24.81
N VAL A 89 -28.15 -14.05 24.63
CA VAL A 89 -27.22 -14.41 25.72
C VAL A 89 -27.16 -13.31 26.79
N SER A 90 -27.07 -12.04 26.38
CA SER A 90 -27.05 -10.88 27.31
C SER A 90 -28.34 -10.70 28.09
N ARG A 91 -29.46 -11.22 27.59
CA ARG A 91 -30.75 -11.25 28.30
C ARG A 91 -30.84 -12.35 29.35
N GLY A 92 -29.80 -13.17 29.50
CA GLY A 92 -29.71 -14.19 30.53
C GLY A 92 -30.50 -15.47 30.22
N GLU A 93 -30.90 -15.68 28.96
CA GLU A 93 -31.59 -16.92 28.55
C GLU A 93 -30.63 -18.09 28.27
N VAL A 94 -29.31 -17.88 28.31
CA VAL A 94 -28.30 -18.94 28.18
C VAL A 94 -27.47 -19.02 29.47
N SER A 95 -28.13 -19.46 30.54
CA SER A 95 -27.45 -19.95 31.74
C SER A 95 -26.98 -21.37 31.45
N GLU A 96 -25.70 -21.54 31.08
CA GLU A 96 -25.08 -22.86 30.82
C GLU A 96 -25.93 -23.76 29.91
N GLY A 97 -25.82 -23.57 28.61
CA GLY A 97 -26.62 -24.28 27.62
C GLY A 97 -25.78 -24.79 26.46
N SER A 98 -26.07 -26.01 26.03
CA SER A 98 -25.64 -26.53 24.73
C SER A 98 -26.68 -26.12 23.70
N PHE A 99 -26.29 -25.37 22.69
CA PHE A 99 -27.12 -25.10 21.52
C PHE A 99 -26.81 -26.17 20.46
N ASP A 100 -27.78 -27.01 20.14
CA ASP A 100 -27.64 -28.08 19.16
C ASP A 100 -28.50 -27.76 17.92
N SER A 101 -27.83 -27.50 16.80
CA SER A 101 -28.44 -27.34 15.48
C SER A 101 -28.10 -28.57 14.60
N ASP A 102 -28.81 -28.73 13.48
CA ASP A 102 -28.60 -29.83 12.54
C ASP A 102 -27.20 -29.80 11.90
N GLU A 103 -26.67 -28.58 11.71
CA GLU A 103 -25.38 -28.34 11.05
C GLU A 103 -24.21 -28.14 12.03
N PHE A 104 -24.46 -27.60 13.23
CA PHE A 104 -23.42 -27.32 14.23
C PHE A 104 -23.94 -27.41 15.66
N GLY A 105 -23.07 -27.80 16.59
CA GLY A 105 -23.32 -27.80 18.03
C GLY A 105 -22.41 -26.80 18.74
N VAL A 106 -22.97 -25.96 19.61
CA VAL A 106 -22.23 -25.00 20.43
C VAL A 106 -22.40 -25.37 21.89
N VAL A 107 -21.30 -25.67 22.57
CA VAL A 107 -21.29 -25.90 24.02
C VAL A 107 -20.60 -24.72 24.68
N VAL A 108 -21.32 -24.06 25.58
CA VAL A 108 -20.78 -22.96 26.38
C VAL A 108 -20.55 -23.47 27.79
N SER A 109 -19.30 -23.45 28.26
CA SER A 109 -18.92 -23.84 29.61
C SER A 109 -18.10 -22.73 30.28
N ASP A 110 -18.44 -22.39 31.53
CA ASP A 110 -17.61 -21.52 32.35
C ASP A 110 -16.56 -22.35 33.10
N ASN A 111 -15.29 -21.94 33.02
CA ASN A 111 -14.21 -22.48 33.83
C ASN A 111 -13.54 -21.35 34.62
N ASN A 112 -13.95 -21.19 35.89
CA ASN A 112 -13.34 -20.22 36.82
C ASN A 112 -13.33 -18.77 36.29
N GLY A 113 -14.39 -18.32 35.63
CA GLY A 113 -14.53 -16.94 35.10
C GLY A 113 -13.96 -16.75 33.69
N GLN A 114 -13.59 -17.84 33.04
CA GLN A 114 -13.26 -17.90 31.62
C GLN A 114 -14.37 -18.62 30.87
N LEU A 115 -14.99 -17.93 29.93
CA LEU A 115 -16.02 -18.51 29.07
C LEU A 115 -15.33 -19.29 27.96
N ILE A 116 -15.52 -20.61 27.96
CA ILE A 116 -15.04 -21.49 26.90
C ILE A 116 -16.23 -21.83 26.01
N VAL A 117 -16.17 -21.37 24.76
CA VAL A 117 -17.16 -21.66 23.73
C VAL A 117 -16.57 -22.69 22.78
N ARG A 118 -17.18 -23.87 22.71
CA ARG A 118 -16.78 -24.95 21.81
C ARG A 118 -17.81 -25.11 20.72
N VAL A 119 -17.41 -24.83 19.48
CA VAL A 119 -18.23 -25.02 18.28
C VAL A 119 -17.79 -26.30 17.59
N VAL A 120 -18.73 -27.21 17.37
CA VAL A 120 -18.53 -28.48 16.66
C VAL A 120 -19.35 -28.43 15.37
N ASP A 121 -18.68 -28.48 14.23
CA ASP A 121 -19.33 -28.65 12.93
C ASP A 121 -19.67 -30.14 12.75
N LYS A 122 -20.96 -30.45 12.51
CA LYS A 122 -21.44 -31.83 12.39
C LYS A 122 -21.26 -32.40 10.98
N VAL A 123 -21.04 -31.56 9.98
CA VAL A 123 -20.84 -31.95 8.59
C VAL A 123 -19.37 -32.33 8.35
N THR A 124 -18.45 -31.55 8.92
CA THR A 124 -17.01 -31.75 8.76
C THR A 124 -16.35 -32.46 9.94
N GLY A 125 -16.94 -32.37 11.14
CA GLY A 125 -16.35 -32.86 12.39
C GLY A 125 -15.34 -31.89 13.01
N ASP A 126 -15.16 -30.71 12.42
CA ASP A 126 -14.20 -29.72 12.90
C ASP A 126 -14.65 -29.11 14.22
N VAL A 127 -13.69 -28.96 15.14
CA VAL A 127 -13.92 -28.41 16.48
C VAL A 127 -13.13 -27.12 16.62
N THR A 128 -13.85 -26.02 16.82
CA THR A 128 -13.27 -24.71 17.11
C THR A 128 -13.51 -24.35 18.56
N GLU A 129 -12.43 -24.09 19.29
CA GLU A 129 -12.49 -23.66 20.69
C GLU A 129 -12.14 -22.17 20.78
N ILE A 130 -13.04 -21.41 21.38
CA ILE A 130 -12.90 -19.97 21.59
C ILE A 130 -12.89 -19.73 23.09
N SER A 131 -11.73 -19.31 23.59
CA SER A 131 -11.54 -18.99 25.00
C SER A 131 -11.63 -17.48 25.20
N VAL A 132 -12.66 -17.03 25.91
CA VAL A 132 -12.87 -15.62 26.24
C VAL A 132 -12.57 -15.42 27.73
N GLY A 133 -11.38 -14.89 28.01
CA GLY A 133 -10.97 -14.51 29.36
C GLY A 133 -11.41 -13.08 29.70
N GLY A 134 -11.76 -12.83 30.97
CA GLY A 134 -11.92 -11.47 31.50
C GLY A 134 -13.34 -10.91 31.54
N LEU A 135 -14.38 -11.75 31.49
CA LEU A 135 -15.77 -11.30 31.57
C LEU A 135 -16.23 -10.92 33.00
N PHE A 136 -15.41 -11.21 34.01
CA PHE A 136 -15.64 -10.79 35.39
C PHE A 136 -14.49 -9.89 35.88
N ASN A 137 -14.68 -8.58 35.78
CA ASN A 137 -13.94 -7.63 36.60
C ASN A 137 -14.89 -7.24 37.76
N PRO A 138 -14.57 -7.55 39.03
CA PRO A 138 -15.44 -7.27 40.17
C PRO A 138 -15.72 -5.77 40.36
#